data_AF-Q9TZA9-F1
#
_entry.id   AF-Q9TZA9-F1
#
_cell.length_a   1.000
_cell.length_b   1.000
_cell.length_c   1.000
_cell.angle_alpha   90.00
_cell.angle_beta   90.00
_cell.angle_gamma   90.00
#
_symmetry.space_group_name_H-M   'P 1'
#
loop_
_entity.id
_entity.type
_entity.pdbx_description
1 polymer ?
#
loop_
_entity_poly.entity_id
_entity_poly.type
_entity_poly.pdbx_seq_one_letter_code
_entity_poly.pdbx_strand_id
1 'polypeptide(L)'
;MCSPANIMMLNIGGTVFHTSKATLTGINGFFKMLLESDIPLHKDESNCIFIDRSPKHFDVILNFLRDGDVDLPELEKEVKEVRREAQFYLLDGLVYLCNWKLNTAIHVLKNDTEKLEFQRKNDKPRLLIKYGDINDVVEYWRLRFNIPEILEKYGNKLHIAFQIESNICHSTLQFKEKIRILTRHPTEDPYEEFTGFVDEFLAEIVADSRDNEDDSANSEGDAHNQDAALI
;
A
#
# COMPACT_ATOMS: atom_id res chain seq x y z
N MET A 1 -14.70 -33.85 -6.90
CA MET A 1 -15.61 -34.31 -7.97
C MET A 1 -16.45 -33.12 -8.41
N CYS A 2 -16.39 -32.74 -9.68
CA CYS A 2 -17.12 -31.59 -10.23
C CYS A 2 -18.40 -32.09 -10.91
N SER A 3 -19.54 -32.08 -10.20
CA SER A 3 -20.84 -32.25 -10.87
C SER A 3 -21.24 -30.91 -11.50
N PRO A 4 -21.84 -30.89 -12.70
CA PRO A 4 -22.36 -29.66 -13.32
C PRO A 4 -23.26 -28.84 -12.38
N ALA A 5 -23.96 -29.51 -11.45
CA ALA A 5 -24.84 -28.91 -10.45
C ALA A 5 -24.16 -27.90 -9.50
N ASN A 6 -22.82 -27.88 -9.41
CA ASN A 6 -22.09 -26.98 -8.51
C ASN A 6 -21.45 -25.79 -9.24
N ILE A 7 -21.59 -25.71 -10.57
CA ILE A 7 -21.05 -24.63 -11.38
C ILE A 7 -22.03 -23.45 -11.34
N MET A 8 -21.52 -22.28 -10.99
CA MET A 8 -22.22 -21.00 -11.00
C MET A 8 -21.70 -20.14 -12.15
N MET A 9 -22.61 -19.42 -12.80
CA MET A 9 -22.33 -18.50 -13.90
C MET A 9 -22.49 -17.06 -13.41
N LEU A 10 -21.45 -16.26 -13.60
CA LEU A 10 -21.40 -14.85 -13.23
C LEU A 10 -21.29 -14.02 -14.50
N ASN A 11 -22.14 -13.01 -14.66
CA ASN A 11 -22.02 -12.01 -15.72
C ASN A 11 -21.43 -10.73 -15.11
N ILE A 12 -20.16 -10.46 -15.39
CA ILE A 12 -19.42 -9.29 -14.89
C ILE A 12 -19.33 -8.26 -16.00
N GLY A 13 -20.17 -7.22 -15.94
CA GLY A 13 -20.18 -6.13 -16.93
C GLY A 13 -20.36 -6.58 -18.39
N GLY A 14 -21.05 -7.70 -18.62
CA GLY A 14 -21.27 -8.30 -19.95
C GLY A 14 -20.38 -9.49 -20.30
N THR A 15 -19.42 -9.87 -19.44
CA THR A 15 -18.55 -11.05 -19.66
C THR A 15 -18.91 -12.18 -18.70
N VAL A 16 -19.11 -13.38 -19.24
CA VAL A 16 -19.54 -14.55 -18.44
C VAL A 16 -18.34 -15.34 -17.94
N PHE A 17 -18.27 -15.52 -16.61
CA PHE A 17 -17.29 -16.35 -15.92
C PHE A 17 -17.96 -17.57 -15.28
N HIS A 18 -17.24 -18.68 -15.29
CA HIS A 18 -17.70 -19.95 -14.72
C HIS A 18 -16.84 -20.30 -13.50
N THR A 19 -17.49 -20.68 -12.40
CA THR A 19 -16.79 -21.09 -11.18
C THR A 19 -17.69 -22.00 -10.33
N SER A 20 -17.23 -22.45 -9.17
CA SER A 20 -18.04 -23.24 -8.25
C SER A 20 -18.58 -22.40 -7.09
N LYS A 21 -19.71 -22.82 -6.50
CA LYS A 21 -20.19 -22.21 -5.24
C LYS A 21 -19.11 -22.23 -4.16
N ALA A 22 -18.38 -23.35 -4.05
CA ALA A 22 -17.31 -23.52 -3.07
C ALA A 22 -16.18 -22.49 -3.24
N THR A 23 -15.82 -22.13 -4.48
CA THR A 23 -14.84 -21.07 -4.76
C THR A 23 -15.37 -19.71 -4.30
N LEU A 24 -16.62 -19.39 -4.62
CA LEU A 24 -17.23 -18.10 -4.27
C LEU A 24 -17.47 -17.91 -2.78
N THR A 25 -17.61 -18.99 -2.02
CA THR A 25 -17.82 -18.97 -0.56
C THR A 25 -16.56 -19.34 0.24
N GLY A 26 -15.45 -19.67 -0.44
CA GLY A 26 -14.22 -20.15 0.20
C GLY A 26 -13.50 -19.08 1.01
N ILE A 27 -13.61 -17.82 0.59
CA ILE A 27 -13.03 -16.65 1.26
C ILE A 27 -14.17 -15.70 1.66
N ASN A 28 -14.06 -15.08 2.84
CA ASN A 28 -15.00 -14.05 3.26
C ASN A 28 -14.94 -12.85 2.31
N GLY A 29 -16.11 -12.33 1.93
CA GLY A 29 -16.21 -11.19 1.02
C GLY A 29 -17.60 -11.09 0.40
N PHE A 30 -17.73 -10.28 -0.65
CA PHE A 30 -18.97 -9.97 -1.34
C PHE A 30 -19.73 -11.23 -1.77
N PHE A 31 -19.06 -12.18 -2.43
CA PHE A 31 -19.72 -13.37 -2.96
C PHE A 31 -20.24 -14.31 -1.88
N LYS A 32 -19.46 -14.51 -0.81
CA LYS A 32 -19.90 -15.30 0.32
C LYS A 32 -21.12 -14.67 0.99
N MET A 33 -21.05 -13.38 1.28
CA MET A 33 -22.18 -12.62 1.83
C MET A 33 -23.41 -12.72 0.92
N LEU A 34 -23.24 -12.52 -0.39
CA LEU A 34 -24.32 -12.58 -1.36
C LEU A 34 -24.99 -13.97 -1.39
N LEU A 35 -24.20 -15.05 -1.39
CA LEU A 35 -24.70 -16.43 -1.53
C LEU A 35 -25.18 -17.08 -0.23
N GLU A 36 -24.82 -16.52 0.92
CA GLU A 36 -25.25 -16.95 2.25
C GLU A 36 -26.34 -16.04 2.83
N SER A 37 -26.67 -14.93 2.17
CA SER A 37 -27.78 -14.03 2.52
C SER A 37 -29.10 -14.42 1.84
N ASP A 38 -30.21 -13.92 2.37
CA ASP A 38 -31.55 -14.00 1.75
C ASP A 38 -31.80 -12.91 0.69
N ILE A 39 -30.76 -12.18 0.28
CA ILE A 39 -30.90 -11.10 -0.71
C ILE A 39 -31.21 -11.71 -2.08
N PRO A 40 -32.29 -11.26 -2.77
CA PRO A 40 -32.59 -11.71 -4.12
C PRO A 40 -31.43 -11.43 -5.08
N LEU A 41 -30.93 -12.48 -5.72
CA LEU A 41 -29.86 -12.37 -6.70
C LEU A 41 -30.40 -11.72 -7.99
N HIS A 42 -29.81 -10.60 -8.39
CA HIS A 42 -30.10 -10.01 -9.69
C HIS A 42 -29.46 -10.88 -10.79
N LYS A 43 -30.30 -11.39 -11.69
CA LYS A 43 -29.86 -12.27 -12.77
C LYS A 43 -30.25 -11.69 -14.12
N ASP A 44 -29.41 -11.95 -15.11
CA ASP A 44 -29.68 -11.58 -16.51
C ASP A 44 -30.64 -12.57 -17.20
N GLU A 45 -30.91 -12.31 -18.49
CA GLU A 45 -31.78 -13.14 -19.34
C GLU A 45 -31.26 -14.58 -19.50
N SER A 46 -29.95 -14.80 -19.30
CA SER A 46 -29.30 -16.11 -19.33
C SER A 46 -29.22 -16.76 -17.94
N ASN A 47 -29.91 -16.22 -16.94
CA ASN A 47 -29.93 -16.68 -15.54
C ASN A 47 -28.54 -16.67 -14.86
N CYS A 48 -27.60 -15.86 -15.37
CA CYS A 48 -26.30 -15.61 -14.74
C CYS A 48 -26.46 -14.53 -13.66
N ILE A 49 -25.72 -14.64 -12.55
CA ILE A 49 -25.71 -13.58 -11.53
C ILE A 49 -25.00 -12.37 -12.14
N PHE A 50 -25.70 -11.25 -12.27
CA PHE A 50 -25.16 -10.04 -12.88
C PHE A 50 -24.50 -9.15 -11.83
N ILE A 51 -23.31 -8.65 -12.15
CA ILE A 51 -22.56 -7.69 -11.35
C ILE A 51 -22.09 -6.56 -12.26
N ASP A 52 -22.49 -5.33 -11.93
CA ASP A 52 -22.16 -4.12 -12.69
C ASP A 52 -20.74 -3.63 -12.39
N ARG A 53 -19.74 -4.43 -12.77
CA ARG A 53 -18.30 -4.16 -12.60
C ARG A 53 -17.53 -4.47 -13.86
N SER A 54 -16.31 -3.94 -13.96
CA SER A 54 -15.44 -4.21 -15.10
C SER A 54 -14.94 -5.67 -15.06
N PRO A 55 -15.02 -6.41 -16.19
CA PRO A 55 -14.47 -7.76 -16.27
C PRO A 55 -12.94 -7.79 -16.41
N LYS A 56 -12.29 -6.64 -16.66
CA LYS A 56 -10.86 -6.54 -17.05
C LYS A 56 -9.93 -7.35 -16.13
N HIS A 57 -10.14 -7.29 -14.82
CA HIS A 57 -9.28 -7.91 -13.81
C HIS A 57 -9.97 -9.05 -13.06
N PHE A 58 -11.12 -9.53 -13.55
CA PHE A 58 -11.92 -10.49 -12.79
C PHE A 58 -11.24 -11.86 -12.70
N ASP A 59 -10.37 -12.23 -13.63
CA ASP A 59 -9.55 -13.44 -13.51
C ASP A 59 -8.63 -13.40 -12.28
N VAL A 60 -8.06 -12.22 -11.94
CA VAL A 60 -7.24 -12.04 -10.74
C VAL A 60 -8.10 -12.22 -9.48
N ILE A 61 -9.31 -11.65 -9.48
CA ILE A 61 -10.30 -11.83 -8.40
C ILE A 61 -10.64 -13.31 -8.23
N LEU A 62 -10.89 -14.01 -9.33
CA LEU A 62 -11.32 -15.40 -9.31
C LEU A 62 -10.19 -16.36 -8.91
N ASN A 63 -8.96 -16.11 -9.32
CA ASN A 63 -7.79 -16.89 -8.89
C ASN A 63 -7.50 -16.68 -7.41
N PHE A 64 -7.58 -15.45 -6.92
CA PHE A 64 -7.47 -15.19 -5.47
C PHE A 64 -8.55 -15.96 -4.67
N LEU A 65 -9.79 -16.03 -5.15
CA LEU A 65 -10.85 -16.82 -4.51
C LEU A 65 -10.59 -18.34 -4.53
N ARG A 66 -9.80 -18.85 -5.48
CA ARG A 66 -9.44 -20.27 -5.57
C ARG A 66 -8.31 -20.63 -4.62
N ASP A 67 -7.26 -19.81 -4.60
CA ASP A 67 -5.97 -20.19 -4.02
C ASP A 67 -5.66 -19.42 -2.72
N GLY A 68 -6.37 -18.33 -2.43
CA GLY A 68 -6.09 -17.43 -1.31
C GLY A 68 -4.93 -16.47 -1.55
N ASP A 69 -4.30 -16.55 -2.73
CA ASP A 69 -3.18 -15.72 -3.17
C ASP A 69 -3.25 -15.54 -4.70
N VAL A 70 -2.50 -14.57 -5.25
CA VAL A 70 -2.44 -14.33 -6.70
C VAL A 70 -1.23 -13.48 -7.10
N ASP A 71 -0.63 -13.78 -8.25
CA ASP A 71 0.34 -12.89 -8.88
C ASP A 71 -0.36 -11.60 -9.36
N LEU A 72 0.06 -10.47 -8.81
CA LEU A 72 -0.47 -9.17 -9.19
C LEU A 72 0.22 -8.64 -10.47
N PRO A 73 -0.46 -7.83 -11.30
CA PRO A 73 0.14 -7.19 -12.47
C PRO A 73 1.42 -6.41 -12.15
N GLU A 74 2.29 -6.26 -13.14
CA GLU A 74 3.54 -5.51 -12.99
C GLU A 74 3.34 -3.99 -13.00
N LEU A 75 2.39 -3.51 -13.82
CA LEU A 75 2.14 -2.09 -13.94
C LEU A 75 1.38 -1.58 -12.71
N GLU A 76 1.93 -0.56 -12.03
CA GLU A 76 1.33 0.07 -10.86
C GLU A 76 -0.13 0.50 -11.11
N LYS A 77 -0.42 1.00 -12.32
CA LYS A 77 -1.78 1.36 -12.75
C LYS A 77 -2.74 0.18 -12.69
N GLU A 78 -2.31 -0.99 -13.11
CA GLU A 78 -3.12 -2.21 -13.13
C GLU A 78 -3.30 -2.78 -11.73
N VAL A 79 -2.26 -2.72 -10.87
CA VAL A 79 -2.40 -3.06 -9.45
C VAL A 79 -3.43 -2.14 -8.76
N LYS A 80 -3.43 -0.84 -9.08
CA LYS A 80 -4.48 0.10 -8.60
C LYS A 80 -5.88 -0.21 -9.14
N GLU A 81 -5.99 -0.79 -10.33
CA GLU A 81 -7.26 -1.26 -10.89
C GLU A 81 -7.75 -2.53 -10.18
N VAL A 82 -6.89 -3.54 -10.01
CA VAL A 82 -7.18 -4.75 -9.21
C VAL A 82 -7.59 -4.38 -7.79
N ARG A 83 -6.88 -3.46 -7.14
CA ARG A 83 -7.21 -3.01 -5.78
C ARG A 83 -8.64 -2.45 -5.69
N ARG A 84 -9.08 -1.68 -6.68
CA ARG A 84 -10.45 -1.11 -6.70
C ARG A 84 -11.50 -2.20 -6.83
N GLU A 85 -11.25 -3.23 -7.63
CA GLU A 85 -12.14 -4.38 -7.71
C GLU A 85 -12.11 -5.21 -6.42
N ALA A 86 -10.94 -5.46 -5.84
CA ALA A 86 -10.81 -6.16 -4.56
C ALA A 86 -11.56 -5.45 -3.42
N GLN A 87 -11.54 -4.10 -3.38
CA GLN A 87 -12.33 -3.30 -2.46
C GLN A 87 -13.84 -3.48 -2.68
N PHE A 88 -14.30 -3.47 -3.94
CA PHE A 88 -15.71 -3.70 -4.26
C PHE A 88 -16.17 -5.10 -3.82
N TYR A 89 -15.36 -6.12 -4.11
CA TYR A 89 -15.66 -7.51 -3.74
C TYR A 89 -15.37 -7.83 -2.26
N LEU A 90 -14.99 -6.83 -1.45
CA LEU A 90 -14.70 -6.97 -0.02
C LEU A 90 -13.65 -8.05 0.28
N LEU A 91 -12.59 -8.10 -0.54
CA LEU A 91 -11.50 -9.08 -0.42
C LEU A 91 -10.30 -8.46 0.28
N ASP A 92 -10.39 -8.32 1.61
CA ASP A 92 -9.38 -7.62 2.42
C ASP A 92 -7.95 -8.16 2.23
N GLY A 93 -7.80 -9.48 2.11
CA GLY A 93 -6.50 -10.11 1.83
C GLY A 93 -5.90 -9.66 0.48
N LEU A 94 -6.71 -9.55 -0.57
CA LEU A 94 -6.26 -9.07 -1.87
C LEU A 94 -6.01 -7.56 -1.87
N VAL A 95 -6.80 -6.78 -1.12
CA VAL A 95 -6.55 -5.35 -0.90
C VAL A 95 -5.21 -5.16 -0.20
N TYR A 96 -4.89 -6.00 0.78
CA TYR A 96 -3.60 -6.01 1.46
C TYR A 96 -2.46 -6.33 0.49
N LEU A 97 -2.55 -7.39 -0.32
CA LEU A 97 -1.54 -7.73 -1.33
C LEU A 97 -1.33 -6.59 -2.34
N CYS A 98 -2.41 -5.95 -2.80
CA CYS A 98 -2.32 -4.80 -3.69
C CYS A 98 -1.59 -3.63 -3.03
N ASN A 99 -1.99 -3.29 -1.81
CA ASN A 99 -1.35 -2.21 -1.05
C ASN A 99 0.12 -2.53 -0.79
N TRP A 100 0.43 -3.77 -0.42
CA TRP A 100 1.80 -4.23 -0.26
C TRP A 100 2.59 -3.98 -1.54
N LYS A 101 2.19 -4.54 -2.69
CA LYS A 101 2.91 -4.34 -3.97
C LYS A 101 3.06 -2.86 -4.35
N LEU A 102 2.04 -2.03 -4.10
CA LEU A 102 2.08 -0.58 -4.36
C LEU A 102 3.00 0.20 -3.41
N ASN A 103 3.13 -0.27 -2.17
CA ASN A 103 3.81 0.42 -1.08
C ASN A 103 5.24 -0.10 -0.86
N THR A 104 5.52 -1.33 -1.25
CA THR A 104 6.82 -2.00 -1.07
C THR A 104 7.66 -2.02 -2.34
N ALA A 105 7.23 -1.33 -3.41
CA ALA A 105 8.08 -1.17 -4.58
C ALA A 105 9.35 -0.39 -4.16
N ILE A 106 10.46 -1.10 -4.07
CA ILE A 106 11.79 -0.51 -3.92
C ILE A 106 12.02 0.38 -5.13
N HIS A 107 12.02 1.70 -4.92
CA HIS A 107 12.40 2.62 -5.99
C HIS A 107 13.91 2.72 -6.05
N VAL A 108 14.56 2.00 -6.96
CA VAL A 108 15.95 2.30 -7.31
C VAL A 108 15.95 3.48 -8.27
N LEU A 109 16.32 4.67 -7.77
CA LEU A 109 16.36 5.91 -8.54
C LEU A 109 17.66 5.94 -9.33
N LYS A 110 17.54 5.83 -10.66
CA LYS A 110 18.66 5.76 -11.60
C LYS A 110 18.91 7.08 -12.33
N ASN A 111 17.90 7.95 -12.39
CA ASN A 111 17.94 9.19 -13.14
C ASN A 111 17.16 10.31 -12.43
N ASP A 112 17.36 11.55 -12.90
CA ASP A 112 16.72 12.73 -12.32
C ASP A 112 15.19 12.73 -12.45
N THR A 113 14.65 12.09 -13.49
CA THR A 113 13.20 11.96 -13.68
C THR A 113 12.58 11.11 -12.57
N GLU A 114 13.13 9.93 -12.30
CA GLU A 114 12.68 9.04 -11.22
C GLU A 114 12.84 9.71 -9.85
N LYS A 115 13.93 10.45 -9.66
CA LYS A 115 14.14 11.25 -8.44
C LYS A 115 13.06 12.31 -8.27
N LEU A 116 12.71 13.03 -9.34
CA LEU A 116 11.66 14.04 -9.33
C LEU A 116 10.28 13.42 -9.09
N GLU A 117 9.99 12.25 -9.68
CA GLU A 117 8.76 11.51 -9.45
C GLU A 117 8.62 11.04 -8.00
N PHE A 118 9.70 10.48 -7.43
CA PHE A 118 9.75 10.15 -6.01
C PHE A 118 9.55 11.39 -5.13
N GLN A 119 10.17 12.52 -5.49
CA GLN A 119 9.99 13.81 -4.82
C GLN A 119 8.61 14.45 -5.00
N ARG A 120 7.76 13.93 -5.89
CA ARG A 120 6.35 14.37 -6.03
C ARG A 120 5.38 13.54 -5.19
N LYS A 121 5.78 12.33 -4.74
CA LYS A 121 4.98 11.53 -3.83
C LYS A 121 4.81 12.24 -2.48
N ASN A 122 3.57 12.42 -2.04
CA ASN A 122 3.22 13.19 -0.84
C ASN A 122 2.17 12.50 0.07
N ASP A 123 1.64 11.34 -0.35
CA ASP A 123 0.69 10.53 0.43
C ASP A 123 1.34 9.85 1.64
N LYS A 124 2.67 9.70 1.63
CA LYS A 124 3.47 9.21 2.75
C LYS A 124 4.76 10.01 2.91
N PRO A 125 5.34 10.06 4.12
CA PRO A 125 6.72 10.48 4.32
C PRO A 125 7.69 9.65 3.46
N ARG A 126 8.83 10.25 3.07
CA ARG A 126 9.77 9.66 2.11
C ARG A 126 11.15 9.45 2.73
N LEU A 127 11.61 8.21 2.71
CA LEU A 127 12.98 7.85 3.07
C LEU A 127 13.80 7.61 1.81
N LEU A 128 14.81 8.43 1.57
CA LEU A 128 15.80 8.22 0.52
C LEU A 128 17.08 7.65 1.14
N ILE A 129 17.44 6.44 0.73
CA ILE A 129 18.66 5.75 1.13
C ILE A 129 19.67 5.97 0.02
N LYS A 130 20.67 6.80 0.27
CA LYS A 130 21.80 6.96 -0.65
C LYS A 130 22.94 6.08 -0.23
N TYR A 131 23.61 5.46 -1.19
CA TYR A 131 24.73 4.56 -0.92
C TYR A 131 25.85 4.72 -1.96
N GLY A 132 27.08 4.41 -1.52
CA GLY A 132 28.26 4.43 -2.36
C GLY A 132 28.39 3.17 -3.23
N ASP A 133 29.62 2.78 -3.56
CA ASP A 133 29.87 1.53 -4.28
C ASP A 133 29.60 0.32 -3.37
N ILE A 134 28.63 -0.52 -3.71
CA ILE A 134 28.33 -1.76 -2.97
C ILE A 134 29.47 -2.80 -3.04
N ASN A 135 30.41 -2.66 -3.97
CA ASN A 135 31.61 -3.47 -3.99
C ASN A 135 32.62 -3.05 -2.90
N ASP A 136 32.48 -1.85 -2.34
CA ASP A 136 33.16 -1.49 -1.10
C ASP A 136 32.58 -2.32 0.03
N VAL A 137 33.42 -3.18 0.61
CA VAL A 137 33.08 -4.03 1.75
C VAL A 137 32.48 -3.21 2.88
N VAL A 138 32.97 -1.98 3.12
CA VAL A 138 32.46 -1.08 4.16
C VAL A 138 31.01 -0.66 3.87
N GLU A 139 30.68 -0.31 2.63
CA GLU A 139 29.31 0.07 2.23
C GLU A 139 28.38 -1.15 2.25
N TYR A 140 28.83 -2.32 1.79
CA TYR A 140 28.06 -3.56 1.88
C TYR A 140 27.65 -3.87 3.33
N TRP A 141 28.57 -3.71 4.29
CA TRP A 141 28.27 -3.92 5.71
C TRP A 141 27.32 -2.87 6.29
N ARG A 142 27.44 -1.60 5.89
CA ARG A 142 26.54 -0.51 6.33
C ARG A 142 25.10 -0.72 5.88
N LEU A 143 24.90 -1.30 4.70
CA LEU A 143 23.59 -1.56 4.11
C LEU A 143 23.06 -2.97 4.40
N ARG A 144 23.71 -3.73 5.29
CA ARG A 144 23.39 -5.16 5.50
C ARG A 144 22.10 -5.40 6.30
N PHE A 145 21.09 -4.55 6.11
CA PHE A 145 19.75 -4.75 6.60
C PHE A 145 18.94 -5.64 5.63
N ASN A 146 17.99 -6.39 6.20
CA ASN A 146 17.10 -7.23 5.42
C ASN A 146 16.06 -6.34 4.72
N ILE A 147 16.22 -6.13 3.42
CA ILE A 147 15.32 -5.30 2.62
C ILE A 147 13.86 -5.78 2.74
N PRO A 148 13.53 -7.07 2.55
CA PRO A 148 12.20 -7.60 2.86
C PRO A 148 11.64 -7.17 4.22
N GLU A 149 12.45 -7.25 5.27
CA GLU A 149 12.04 -6.91 6.64
C GLU A 149 11.77 -5.41 6.81
N ILE A 150 12.59 -4.55 6.19
CA ILE A 150 12.35 -3.11 6.15
C ILE A 150 11.05 -2.79 5.42
N LEU A 151 10.81 -3.43 4.27
CA LEU A 151 9.59 -3.22 3.51
C LEU A 151 8.36 -3.69 4.28
N GLU A 152 8.48 -4.79 5.02
CA GLU A 152 7.46 -5.29 5.93
C GLU A 152 7.17 -4.31 7.07
N LYS A 153 8.22 -3.83 7.74
CA LYS A 153 8.08 -2.94 8.91
C LYS A 153 7.65 -1.52 8.52
N TYR A 154 8.10 -1.01 7.36
CA TYR A 154 8.03 0.41 7.02
C TYR A 154 7.37 0.75 5.69
N GLY A 155 7.24 -0.17 4.73
CA GLY A 155 6.72 0.15 3.38
C GLY A 155 5.29 0.73 3.41
N ASN A 156 4.46 0.28 4.36
CA ASN A 156 3.13 0.85 4.54
C ASN A 156 3.12 2.26 5.17
N LYS A 157 4.22 2.67 5.81
CA LYS A 157 4.36 3.97 6.48
C LYS A 157 5.16 4.97 5.64
N LEU A 158 6.07 4.49 4.79
CA LEU A 158 7.05 5.31 4.07
C LEU A 158 7.11 4.95 2.60
N HIS A 159 7.34 5.94 1.74
CA HIS A 159 7.95 5.68 0.43
C HIS A 159 9.45 5.50 0.63
N ILE A 160 9.98 4.34 0.23
CA ILE A 160 11.40 4.01 0.37
C ILE A 160 12.05 3.97 -1.01
N ALA A 161 13.12 4.74 -1.18
CA ALA A 161 13.91 4.76 -2.40
C ALA A 161 15.39 4.57 -2.11
N PHE A 162 16.09 4.00 -3.08
CA PHE A 162 17.52 3.75 -3.07
C PHE A 162 18.17 4.52 -4.22
N GLN A 163 19.23 5.26 -3.93
CA GLN A 163 19.98 5.99 -4.96
C GLN A 163 21.48 5.71 -4.79
N ILE A 164 22.11 5.24 -5.86
CA ILE A 164 23.57 5.14 -5.90
C ILE A 164 24.17 6.54 -6.10
N GLU A 165 25.18 6.89 -5.30
CA GLU A 165 25.92 8.14 -5.44
C GLU A 165 27.42 7.79 -5.46
N SER A 166 28.06 7.94 -6.61
CA SER A 166 29.46 7.49 -6.81
C SER A 166 30.49 8.25 -5.96
N ASN A 167 30.11 9.43 -5.45
CA ASN A 167 31.02 10.38 -4.82
C ASN A 167 30.89 10.40 -3.28
N ILE A 168 30.13 9.49 -2.68
CA ILE A 168 29.98 9.42 -1.23
C ILE A 168 30.83 8.29 -0.65
N CYS A 169 31.55 8.60 0.44
CA CYS A 169 32.27 7.61 1.25
C CYS A 169 31.39 7.02 2.36
N HIS A 170 30.12 7.43 2.44
CA HIS A 170 29.18 7.04 3.47
C HIS A 170 27.76 6.98 2.93
N SER A 171 27.08 5.86 3.16
CA SER A 171 25.64 5.76 3.01
C SER A 171 24.90 6.78 3.90
N THR A 172 23.78 7.31 3.42
CA THR A 172 22.97 8.29 4.14
C THR A 172 21.48 7.94 4.09
N LEU A 173 20.78 8.23 5.18
CA LEU A 173 19.33 8.23 5.28
C LEU A 173 18.85 9.68 5.20
N GLN A 174 18.11 10.01 4.16
CA GLN A 174 17.54 11.34 3.97
C GLN A 174 16.03 11.31 4.14
N PHE A 175 15.53 12.19 5.00
CA PHE A 175 14.11 12.50 5.17
C PHE A 175 13.89 14.02 5.08
N LYS A 176 13.05 14.47 4.14
CA LYS A 176 12.91 15.91 3.82
C LYS A 176 14.32 16.55 3.66
N GLU A 177 14.66 17.51 4.52
CA GLU A 177 15.96 18.17 4.61
C GLU A 177 16.89 17.54 5.65
N LYS A 178 16.38 16.67 6.54
CA LYS A 178 17.17 15.96 7.53
C LYS A 178 17.98 14.85 6.84
N ILE A 179 19.29 14.82 7.07
CA ILE A 179 20.20 13.81 6.54
C ILE A 179 20.96 13.19 7.72
N ARG A 180 20.91 11.87 7.82
CA ARG A 180 21.71 11.08 8.76
C ARG A 180 22.74 10.28 7.98
N ILE A 181 24.00 10.39 8.38
CA ILE A 181 25.06 9.53 7.88
C ILE A 181 24.96 8.20 8.62
N LEU A 182 24.94 7.07 7.90
CA LEU A 182 25.09 5.75 8.52
C LEU A 182 26.55 5.61 8.95
N THR A 183 26.77 5.56 10.26
CA THR A 183 28.12 5.52 10.83
C THR A 183 28.44 4.10 11.27
N ARG A 184 29.67 3.64 11.03
CA ARG A 184 30.09 2.37 11.61
C ARG A 184 30.52 2.59 13.06
N HIS A 185 29.84 1.92 13.99
CA HIS A 185 30.50 1.42 15.20
C HIS A 185 30.70 -0.10 15.06
N PRO A 186 31.90 -0.67 15.31
CA PRO A 186 32.15 -2.11 15.17
C PRO A 186 31.30 -3.01 16.07
N THR A 187 30.61 -2.44 17.06
CA THR A 187 29.85 -3.12 18.11
C THR A 187 28.34 -2.97 17.99
N GLU A 188 27.86 -2.20 17.01
CA GLU A 188 26.44 -1.88 16.85
C GLU A 188 25.85 -2.68 15.69
N ASP A 189 24.60 -3.16 15.84
CA ASP A 189 23.88 -3.82 14.76
C ASP A 189 23.43 -2.76 13.73
N PRO A 190 23.86 -2.84 12.45
CA PRO A 190 23.41 -1.91 11.42
C PRO A 190 21.90 -1.84 11.26
N TYR A 191 21.19 -2.94 11.57
CA TYR A 191 19.74 -2.97 11.55
C TYR A 191 19.13 -2.19 12.73
N GLU A 192 19.73 -2.24 13.92
CA GLU A 192 19.31 -1.43 15.06
C GLU A 192 19.57 0.06 14.84
N GLU A 193 20.73 0.45 14.27
CA GLU A 193 20.99 1.87 13.91
C GLU A 193 19.98 2.38 12.89
N PHE A 194 19.73 1.58 11.83
CA PHE A 194 18.74 1.92 10.80
C PHE A 194 17.33 2.04 11.39
N THR A 195 16.87 1.01 12.10
CA THR A 195 15.50 0.98 12.65
C THR A 195 15.30 2.04 13.72
N GLY A 196 16.30 2.27 14.58
CA GLY A 196 16.28 3.34 15.58
C GLY A 196 16.12 4.72 14.95
N PHE A 197 16.89 5.02 13.89
CA PHE A 197 16.73 6.28 13.16
C PHE A 197 15.35 6.43 12.52
N VAL A 198 14.85 5.37 11.86
CA VAL A 198 13.54 5.43 11.19
C VAL A 198 12.39 5.51 12.21
N ASP A 199 12.50 4.81 13.34
CA ASP A 199 11.49 4.82 14.41
C ASP A 199 11.45 6.17 15.15
N GLU A 200 12.62 6.78 15.44
CA GLU A 200 12.73 8.15 15.98
C GLU A 200 12.05 9.16 15.03
N PHE A 201 12.38 9.05 13.75
CA PHE A 201 11.81 9.90 12.71
C PHE A 201 10.27 9.73 12.57
N LEU A 202 9.76 8.50 12.60
CA LEU A 202 8.31 8.25 12.56
C LEU A 202 7.60 8.83 13.80
N ALA A 203 8.24 8.80 14.96
CA ALA A 203 7.70 9.39 16.19
C ALA A 203 7.59 10.92 16.09
N GLU A 204 8.57 11.60 15.49
CA GLU A 204 8.52 13.05 15.25
C GLU A 204 7.31 13.45 14.38
N ILE A 205 7.02 12.71 13.30
CA ILE A 205 5.87 13.03 12.43
C ILE A 205 4.54 12.90 13.19
N VAL A 206 4.42 11.85 14.01
CA VAL A 206 3.21 11.62 14.79
C VAL A 206 3.01 12.74 15.82
N ALA A 207 4.08 13.25 16.43
CA ALA A 207 4.03 14.40 17.32
C ALA A 207 3.57 15.67 16.58
N ASP A 208 4.21 16.00 15.45
CA ASP A 208 3.85 17.18 14.64
C ASP A 208 2.36 17.17 14.22
N SER A 209 1.79 15.99 13.94
CA SER A 209 0.37 15.89 13.55
C SER A 209 -0.62 16.18 14.67
N ARG A 210 -0.26 15.89 15.93
CA ARG A 210 -1.13 16.12 17.10
C ARG A 210 -1.18 17.59 17.50
N ASP A 211 -0.05 18.27 17.46
CA ASP A 211 0.03 19.69 17.79
C ASP A 211 -0.82 20.54 16.82
N ASN A 212 -0.95 20.12 15.57
CA ASN A 212 -1.81 20.79 14.59
C ASN A 212 -3.32 20.53 14.80
N GLU A 213 -3.71 19.40 15.42
CA GLU A 213 -5.11 19.15 15.76
C GLU A 213 -5.55 19.98 16.98
N ASP A 214 -4.68 20.12 17.99
CA ASP A 214 -4.96 20.91 19.20
C ASP A 214 -5.09 22.42 18.93
N ASP A 215 -4.34 22.96 17.95
CA ASP A 215 -4.47 24.36 17.54
C ASP A 215 -5.78 24.64 16.77
N SER A 216 -6.32 23.65 16.05
CA SER A 216 -7.60 23.79 15.36
C SER A 216 -8.79 23.85 16.34
N ALA A 217 -8.69 23.15 17.48
CA ALA A 217 -9.73 23.13 18.51
C ALA A 217 -9.78 24.41 19.37
N ASN A 218 -8.69 25.19 19.40
CA ASN A 218 -8.59 26.40 20.24
C ASN A 218 -8.84 27.73 19.50
N SER A 219 -9.32 27.70 18.25
CA SER A 219 -9.63 28.93 17.49
C SER A 219 -11.12 29.31 17.44
N GLU A 220 -12.02 28.52 18.04
CA GLU A 220 -13.45 28.89 18.19
C GLU A 220 -13.74 29.41 19.61
N GLY A 221 -13.31 30.64 19.88
CA GLY A 221 -13.60 31.27 21.15
C GLY A 221 -13.06 32.68 21.25
N ASP A 222 -13.57 33.61 20.43
CA ASP A 222 -13.75 35.02 20.82
C ASP A 222 -14.32 35.84 19.64
N ALA A 223 -15.65 35.82 19.51
CA ALA A 223 -16.40 36.89 18.87
C ALA A 223 -17.79 36.97 19.51
N HIS A 224 -17.80 37.19 20.84
CA HIS A 224 -19.02 37.44 21.58
C HIS A 224 -19.49 38.89 21.35
N ASN A 225 -20.51 39.00 20.49
CA ASN A 225 -21.71 39.81 20.69
C ASN A 225 -21.53 41.32 21.00
N GLN A 226 -21.68 42.15 19.97
CA GLN A 226 -22.13 43.54 20.10
C GLN A 226 -23.48 43.71 19.39
N ASP A 227 -24.53 43.10 19.94
CA ASP A 227 -25.90 43.56 19.75
C ASP A 227 -26.36 44.30 21.01
N ALA A 228 -26.48 45.63 20.92
CA ALA A 228 -27.48 46.42 21.63
C ALA A 228 -27.35 47.91 21.27
N ALA A 229 -28.52 48.55 21.09
CA ALA A 229 -28.78 49.98 20.80
C ALA A 229 -28.87 50.28 19.30
N LEU A 230 -29.98 50.78 18.75
CA LEU A 230 -30.94 51.73 19.30
C LEU A 230 -32.31 51.55 18.63
N ILE A 231 -33.35 51.84 19.42
CA ILE A 231 -34.76 52.04 19.04
C ILE A 231 -34.90 53.08 17.92
#